data_AF-A0A1D4Z4T8-F1
#
_entry.id   AF-A0A1D4Z4T8-F1
#
_cell.length_a   1.000
_cell.length_b   1.000
_cell.length_c   1.000
_cell.angle_alpha   90.00
_cell.angle_beta   90.00
_cell.angle_gamma   90.00
#
_symmetry.space_group_name_H-M   'P 1'
#
loop_
_entity.id
_entity.type
_entity.pdbx_description
1 polymer ?
#
loop_
_entity_poly.entity_id
_entity_poly.type
_entity_poly.pdbx_seq_one_letter_code
_entity_poly.pdbx_strand_id
1 'polypeptide(L)' 'MADDTNYQTNNEKVFAAGDARRGQSLVVWAIKEGRGVAKAVDQYLASKVCV' A
#
# COMPACT_ATOMS: atom_id res chain seq x y z
N MET A 1 2.54 -11.27 3.88
CA MET A 1 2.43 -10.83 2.48
C MET A 1 1.33 -9.78 2.44
N ALA A 2 1.51 -8.65 1.76
CA ALA A 2 0.51 -7.57 1.75
C ALA A 2 -0.60 -7.85 0.72
N ASP A 3 -1.86 -7.69 1.12
CA ASP A 3 -3.03 -7.95 0.26
C ASP A 3 -3.07 -7.00 -0.94
N ASP A 4 -3.48 -7.50 -2.11
CA ASP A 4 -3.62 -6.72 -3.36
C ASP A 4 -4.63 -5.55 -3.23
N THR A 5 -5.53 -5.63 -2.26
CA THR A 5 -6.63 -4.66 -2.09
C THR A 5 -6.22 -3.48 -1.20
N ASN A 6 -5.47 -3.73 -0.12
CA ASN A 6 -5.17 -2.72 0.91
C ASN A 6 -3.68 -2.44 1.10
N TYR A 7 -2.80 -3.19 0.43
CA TYR A 7 -1.33 -3.04 0.51
C TYR A 7 -0.75 -3.07 1.93
N GLN A 8 -1.54 -3.52 2.90
CA GLN A 8 -1.16 -3.56 4.31
C GLN A 8 -0.43 -4.86 4.59
N THR A 9 0.68 -4.76 5.31
CA THR A 9 1.43 -5.93 5.76
C THR A 9 0.82 -6.49 7.04
N ASN A 10 1.42 -7.54 7.61
CA ASN A 10 1.01 -8.09 8.90
C ASN A 10 1.13 -7.09 10.06
N ASN A 11 1.88 -5.99 9.86
CA ASN A 11 1.94 -4.88 10.79
C ASN A 11 0.95 -3.79 10.34
N GLU A 12 0.00 -3.44 11.21
CA GLU A 12 -1.13 -2.55 10.88
C GLU A 12 -0.75 -1.15 10.39
N LYS A 13 0.49 -0.68 10.65
CA LYS A 13 0.98 0.65 10.25
C LYS A 13 2.00 0.59 9.11
N VAL A 14 2.21 -0.59 8.52
CA VAL A 14 3.23 -0.83 7.52
C VAL A 14 2.57 -1.30 6.23
N PHE A 15 2.83 -0.58 5.15
CA PHE A 15 2.30 -0.84 3.82
C PHE A 15 3.45 -1.14 2.85
N ALA A 16 3.20 -2.00 1.85
CA ALA A 16 4.21 -2.40 0.86
C ALA A 16 3.64 -2.33 -0.56
N ALA A 17 4.44 -1.85 -1.51
CA ALA A 17 4.12 -1.79 -2.95
C ALA A 17 5.38 -1.97 -3.80
N GLY A 18 5.19 -2.21 -5.09
CA GLY A 18 6.27 -2.39 -6.06
C GLY A 18 7.06 -3.67 -5.80
N ASP A 19 8.35 -3.60 -6.12
CA ASP A 19 9.25 -4.77 -6.08
C ASP A 19 9.37 -5.39 -4.67
N ALA A 20 9.21 -4.56 -3.62
CA ALA A 20 9.21 -5.01 -2.22
C ALA A 20 8.02 -5.93 -1.87
N ARG A 21 6.95 -5.89 -2.68
CA ARG A 21 5.75 -6.71 -2.50
C ARG A 21 5.68 -7.87 -3.48
N ARG A 22 5.99 -7.61 -4.76
CA ARG A 22 5.71 -8.54 -5.86
C ARG A 22 6.96 -9.20 -6.48
N GLY A 23 8.15 -8.79 -6.05
CA GLY A 23 9.41 -9.13 -6.73
C GLY A 23 9.60 -8.28 -7.98
N GLN A 24 10.62 -8.59 -8.81
CA GLN A 24 11.00 -7.76 -9.95
C GLN A 24 9.80 -7.40 -10.84
N SER A 25 9.53 -6.09 -10.97
CA SER A 25 8.43 -5.54 -11.73
C SER A 25 8.88 -4.35 -12.59
N LEU A 26 8.00 -3.88 -13.49
CA LEU A 26 8.29 -2.70 -14.30
C LEU A 26 8.06 -1.43 -13.49
N VAL A 27 8.81 -0.36 -13.80
CA VAL A 27 8.65 0.97 -13.16
C VAL A 27 7.20 1.46 -13.22
N VAL A 28 6.50 1.22 -14.33
CA VAL A 28 5.08 1.59 -14.48
C VAL A 28 4.16 0.87 -13.48
N TRP A 29 4.49 -0.37 -13.10
CA TRP A 29 3.74 -1.12 -12.09
C TRP A 29 4.01 -0.56 -10.69
N ALA A 30 5.26 -0.23 -10.37
CA ALA A 30 5.60 0.43 -9.11
C ALA A 30 4.87 1.77 -8.95
N ILE A 31 4.76 2.56 -10.02
CA ILE A 31 4.00 3.83 -10.00
C ILE A 31 2.50 3.58 -9.75
N LYS A 32 1.91 2.59 -10.44
CA LYS A 32 0.49 2.25 -10.28
C LYS A 32 0.19 1.78 -8.85
N GLU A 33 1.01 0.90 -8.31
CA GLU A 33 0.85 0.37 -6.95
C GLU A 33 1.15 1.43 -5.88
N GLY A 34 2.11 2.32 -6.12
CA GLY A 34 2.40 3.45 -5.22
C GLY A 34 1.18 4.36 -5.02
N ARG A 35 0.41 4.61 -6.09
CA ARG A 35 -0.87 5.34 -5.99
C ARG A 35 -1.94 4.57 -5.20
N GLY A 36 -1.96 3.25 -5.34
CA GLY A 36 -2.85 2.37 -4.57
C GLY A 36 -2.54 2.42 -3.07
N VAL A 37 -1.26 2.29 -2.71
CA VAL A 37 -0.77 2.44 -1.33
C VAL A 37 -1.14 3.80 -0.75
N ALA A 38 -0.91 4.88 -1.47
CA ALA A 38 -1.21 6.23 -0.98
C ALA A 38 -2.69 6.37 -0.59
N LYS A 39 -3.60 5.81 -1.40
CA LYS A 39 -5.04 5.80 -1.10
C LYS A 39 -5.38 4.92 0.12
N ALA A 40 -4.75 3.76 0.27
CA ALA A 40 -4.97 2.88 1.41
C ALA A 40 -4.47 3.51 2.72
N VAL A 41 -3.31 4.19 2.69
CA VAL A 41 -2.76 4.94 3.81
C VAL A 41 -3.69 6.10 4.19
N ASP A 42 -4.18 6.84 3.22
CA ASP A 42 -5.14 7.94 3.43
C ASP A 42 -6.42 7.45 4.13
N GLN A 43 -7.01 6.36 3.64
CA GLN A 43 -8.19 5.74 4.26
C GLN A 43 -7.92 5.25 5.69
N TYR A 44 -6.74 4.67 5.93
CA TYR A 44 -6.32 4.24 7.26
C TYR A 44 -6.20 5.41 8.23
N LEU A 45 -5.62 6.54 7.78
CA LEU A 45 -5.47 7.74 8.57
C LEU A 45 -6.82 8.43 8.81
N ALA A 46 -7.67 8.55 7.78
CA ALA A 46 -9.02 9.09 7.92
C ALA A 46 -9.88 8.30 8.92
N SER A 47 -9.71 6.97 8.98
CA SER A 47 -10.42 6.14 9.96
C SER A 47 -9.89 6.31 11.39
N LYS A 48 -8.63 6.72 11.56
CA LYS A 48 -8.02 6.97 12.89
C LYS A 48 -8.16 8.41 13.36
N VAL A 49 -8.28 9.35 12.44
CA VAL A 49 -8.58 10.75 12.75
C VAL A 49 -10.11 10.86 12.82
N CYS A 50 -10.64 10.61 14.02
CA CYS A 50 -11.94 11.14 14.39
C CYS A 50 -11.81 12.68 14.42
N VAL A 51 -12.31 13.35 13.39
CA VAL A 51 -12.63 14.78 13.42
C VAL A 51 -14.09 14.97 13.80
#